data_AF-A0A4U7MYM7-F1
#
_entry.id   AF-A0A4U7MYM7-F1
#
_cell.length_a   1.000
_cell.length_b   1.000
_cell.length_c   1.000
_cell.angle_alpha   90.00
_cell.angle_beta   90.00
_cell.angle_gamma   90.00
#
_symmetry.space_group_name_H-M   'P 1'
#
loop_
_entity.id
_entity.type
_entity.pdbx_description
1 polymer ?
#
loop_
_entity_poly.entity_id
_entity_poly.type
_entity_poly.pdbx_seq_one_letter_code
_entity_poly.pdbx_strand_id
1 'polypeptide(L)'
;MKKRKNHSPEFKAKVALEAIREELTLAELSKKYGVHPTQIGTWKRAAIENMATAFTRRGAAPEQVSAADVDKLHSKIGRLVVERDFLAEASPSVTRDARQKMVIRDHKLSMRKQCELLQLSRSRLYYQPVGESAENLCFMEIIDKQFLETPWYGSRQMARYMKRNNHRCGRHRVRRLMRLMRLVPIYQEPNTSKKHPQHKIWPYLLRNAIIDRPNQVWCADITYIPMRRGFLYLVAIMDWYSRKVLAWRLSNSMDADFCVEALKEALANHGTPEIFNSDQGSQFTSGAWIDVLMDAKIKISMDGKGAWRDNRMIERLWRSLKYECVYLNAFETGSEMRAGIGKWLTYYNSERPHSTHGVLTPNEAYENKTEPMKLAA
;
A
#
# COMPACT_ATOMS: atom_id res chain seq x y z
N MET A 1 -55.88 -22.67 5.01
CA MET A 1 -55.16 -21.99 6.11
C MET A 1 -56.02 -22.02 7.38
N LYS A 2 -55.58 -22.70 8.45
CA LYS A 2 -56.32 -22.71 9.73
C LYS A 2 -56.32 -21.30 10.34
N LYS A 3 -57.53 -20.75 10.57
CA LYS A 3 -57.76 -19.43 11.17
C LYS A 3 -57.01 -19.37 12.51
N ARG A 4 -56.09 -18.40 12.67
CA ARG A 4 -55.34 -18.19 13.92
C ARG A 4 -56.37 -17.92 15.03
N LYS A 5 -56.40 -18.74 16.08
CA LYS A 5 -57.29 -18.50 17.23
C LYS A 5 -56.81 -17.25 17.96
N ASN A 6 -57.55 -16.15 17.83
CA ASN A 6 -57.31 -14.93 18.59
C ASN A 6 -57.97 -15.08 19.97
N HIS A 7 -57.16 -15.10 21.01
CA HIS A 7 -57.63 -15.10 22.39
C HIS A 7 -57.87 -13.67 22.88
N SER A 8 -58.95 -13.46 23.63
CA SER A 8 -59.27 -12.13 24.18
C SER A 8 -58.21 -11.68 25.19
N PRO A 9 -58.05 -10.36 25.41
CA PRO A 9 -57.12 -9.82 26.40
C PRO A 9 -57.36 -10.39 27.80
N GLU A 10 -58.62 -10.55 28.20
CA GLU A 10 -59.02 -11.07 29.52
C GLU A 10 -58.60 -12.54 29.67
N PHE A 11 -58.78 -13.34 28.61
CA PHE A 11 -58.37 -14.73 28.60
C PHE A 11 -56.84 -14.87 28.72
N LYS A 12 -56.09 -14.05 27.98
CA LYS A 12 -54.61 -14.04 28.06
C LYS A 12 -54.13 -13.64 29.45
N ALA A 13 -54.75 -12.64 30.07
CA ALA A 13 -54.43 -12.19 31.42
C ALA A 13 -54.68 -13.28 32.47
N LYS A 14 -55.82 -13.99 32.37
CA LYS A 14 -56.14 -15.12 33.25
C LYS A 14 -55.09 -16.24 33.17
N VAL A 15 -54.73 -16.64 31.95
CA VAL A 15 -53.73 -17.70 31.71
C VAL A 15 -52.33 -17.26 32.17
N ALA A 16 -51.96 -15.99 31.97
CA ALA A 16 -50.71 -15.44 32.45
C ALA A 16 -50.64 -15.41 33.99
N LEU A 17 -51.73 -15.04 34.67
CA LEU A 17 -51.82 -15.04 36.14
C LEU A 17 -51.62 -16.43 36.74
N GLU A 18 -52.27 -17.46 36.19
CA GLU A 18 -52.03 -18.85 36.65
C GLU A 18 -50.60 -19.31 36.36
N ALA A 19 -50.00 -18.90 35.25
CA ALA A 19 -48.61 -19.19 34.94
C ALA A 19 -47.61 -18.45 35.86
N ILE A 20 -47.97 -17.29 36.41
CA ILE A 20 -47.18 -16.54 37.40
C ILE A 20 -47.23 -17.22 38.77
N ARG A 21 -48.34 -17.87 39.14
CA ARG A 21 -48.46 -18.61 40.41
C ARG A 21 -47.57 -19.86 40.50
N GLU A 22 -47.15 -20.41 39.35
CA GLU A 22 -46.24 -21.56 39.23
C GLU A 22 -46.70 -22.86 39.91
N GLU A 23 -47.97 -22.96 40.29
CA GLU A 23 -48.58 -24.17 40.88
C GLU A 23 -48.72 -25.33 39.87
N LEU A 24 -48.72 -25.02 38.56
CA LEU A 24 -48.80 -25.99 37.46
C LEU A 24 -47.71 -25.71 36.43
N THR A 25 -47.21 -26.78 35.81
CA THR A 25 -46.22 -26.65 34.72
C THR A 25 -46.84 -26.06 33.46
N LEU A 26 -46.02 -25.46 32.58
CA LEU A 26 -46.50 -24.90 31.31
C LEU A 26 -47.17 -25.95 30.39
N ALA A 27 -46.77 -27.22 30.50
CA ALA A 27 -47.38 -28.33 29.77
C ALA A 27 -48.80 -28.65 30.30
N GLU A 28 -48.99 -28.61 31.61
CA GLU A 28 -50.31 -28.81 32.24
C GLU A 28 -51.25 -27.63 31.97
N LEU A 29 -50.74 -26.39 32.06
CA LEU A 29 -51.50 -25.20 31.68
C LEU A 29 -51.87 -25.20 30.20
N SER A 30 -50.98 -25.69 29.33
CA SER A 30 -51.28 -25.88 27.91
C SER A 30 -52.43 -26.86 27.69
N LYS A 31 -52.45 -27.97 28.43
CA LYS A 31 -53.53 -28.96 28.36
C LYS A 31 -54.85 -28.41 28.93
N LYS A 32 -54.79 -27.66 30.03
CA LYS A 32 -55.95 -27.05 30.70
C LYS A 32 -56.64 -25.97 29.86
N TYR A 33 -55.85 -25.12 29.20
CA TYR A 33 -56.37 -23.97 28.44
C TYR A 33 -56.39 -24.16 26.92
N GLY A 34 -55.84 -25.27 26.41
CA GLY A 34 -55.73 -25.53 24.98
C GLY A 34 -54.86 -24.51 24.24
N VAL A 35 -53.87 -23.93 24.92
CA VAL A 35 -52.96 -22.89 24.41
C VAL A 35 -51.54 -23.43 24.39
N HIS A 36 -50.79 -23.18 23.33
CA HIS A 36 -49.42 -23.68 23.21
C HIS A 36 -48.51 -23.15 24.34
N PRO A 37 -47.62 -23.97 24.95
CA PRO A 37 -46.79 -23.57 26.09
C PRO A 37 -45.97 -22.29 25.84
N THR A 38 -45.48 -22.10 24.62
CA THR A 38 -44.72 -20.90 24.22
C THR A 38 -45.57 -19.62 24.30
N GLN A 39 -46.85 -19.68 23.95
CA GLN A 39 -47.74 -18.52 24.03
C GLN A 39 -48.02 -18.16 25.49
N ILE A 40 -48.21 -19.17 26.35
CA ILE A 40 -48.36 -18.99 27.80
C ILE A 40 -47.12 -18.31 28.38
N GLY A 41 -45.92 -18.78 28.02
CA GLY A 41 -44.66 -18.17 28.45
C GLY A 41 -44.51 -16.71 27.99
N THR A 42 -44.89 -16.40 26.75
CA THR A 42 -44.89 -15.02 26.24
C THR A 42 -45.89 -14.13 26.98
N TRP A 43 -47.10 -14.62 27.28
CA TRP A 43 -48.08 -13.85 28.04
C TRP A 43 -47.69 -13.65 29.50
N LYS A 44 -47.08 -14.66 30.15
CA LYS A 44 -46.49 -14.52 31.49
C LYS A 44 -45.45 -13.40 31.53
N ARG A 45 -44.50 -13.41 30.59
CA ARG A 45 -43.44 -12.39 30.52
C ARG A 45 -44.00 -11.00 30.27
N ALA A 46 -44.88 -10.87 29.28
CA ALA A 46 -45.54 -9.61 28.96
C ALA A 46 -46.40 -9.08 30.13
N ALA A 47 -47.05 -9.96 30.89
CA ALA A 47 -47.82 -9.58 32.06
C ALA A 47 -46.91 -9.06 33.18
N ILE A 48 -45.78 -9.71 33.47
CA ILE A 48 -44.81 -9.26 34.49
C ILE A 48 -44.19 -7.91 34.09
N GLU A 49 -43.71 -7.77 32.85
CA GLU A 49 -43.09 -6.54 32.35
C GLU A 49 -44.04 -5.35 32.37
N ASN A 50 -45.33 -5.58 32.05
CA ASN A 50 -46.34 -4.52 32.03
C ASN A 50 -47.15 -4.41 33.34
N MET A 51 -46.88 -5.25 34.36
CA MET A 51 -47.59 -5.15 35.64
C MET A 51 -47.24 -3.83 36.34
N ALA A 52 -45.96 -3.43 36.28
CA ALA A 52 -45.48 -2.16 36.82
C ALA A 52 -46.08 -0.95 36.07
N THR A 53 -46.31 -1.06 34.76
CA THR A 53 -46.93 0.02 33.97
C THR A 53 -48.43 0.16 34.22
N ALA A 54 -49.11 -0.90 34.67
CA ALA A 54 -50.52 -0.85 35.08
C ALA A 54 -50.74 -0.07 36.39
N PHE A 55 -49.78 -0.14 37.33
CA PHE A 55 -49.84 0.58 38.61
C PHE A 55 -49.32 2.02 38.56
N THR A 56 -48.69 2.44 37.45
CA THR A 56 -48.18 3.81 37.26
C THR A 56 -49.18 4.76 36.60
N ARG A 57 -50.44 4.36 36.43
CA ARG A 57 -51.40 5.16 35.64
C ARG A 57 -52.02 6.33 36.42
N ARG A 58 -51.33 7.47 36.37
CA ARG A 58 -51.95 8.73 35.92
C ARG A 58 -51.18 9.25 34.70
N GLY A 59 -51.72 8.92 33.52
CA GLY A 59 -51.53 9.66 32.26
C GLY A 59 -50.11 9.76 31.68
N ALA A 60 -49.70 8.77 30.88
CA ALA A 60 -48.74 9.02 29.81
C ALA A 60 -49.32 8.45 28.51
N ALA A 61 -49.63 9.34 27.56
CA ALA A 61 -50.03 8.98 26.21
C ALA A 61 -48.80 8.49 25.42
N PRO A 62 -48.96 7.64 24.38
CA PRO A 62 -47.84 7.24 23.52
C PRO A 62 -47.23 8.46 22.81
N GLU A 63 -45.90 8.46 22.60
CA GLU A 63 -45.15 9.51 21.91
C GLU A 63 -45.87 9.95 20.63
N GLN A 64 -46.43 11.16 20.63
CA GLN A 64 -46.94 11.80 19.42
C GLN A 64 -45.74 12.26 18.59
N VAL A 65 -45.56 11.67 17.40
CA VAL A 65 -44.67 12.21 16.38
C VAL A 65 -45.08 13.66 16.15
N SER A 66 -44.16 14.59 16.39
CA SER A 66 -44.50 16.02 16.32
C SER A 66 -44.92 16.38 14.88
N ALA A 67 -45.88 17.28 14.74
CA ALA A 67 -46.29 17.78 13.42
C ALA A 67 -45.09 18.34 12.62
N ALA A 68 -44.07 18.87 13.31
CA ALA A 68 -42.83 19.36 12.72
C ALA A 68 -41.99 18.23 12.08
N ASP A 69 -41.98 17.03 12.67
CA ASP A 69 -41.29 15.87 12.09
C ASP A 69 -42.01 15.35 10.85
N VAL A 70 -43.35 15.36 10.86
CA VAL A 70 -44.19 15.00 9.71
C VAL A 70 -43.94 15.98 8.55
N ASP A 71 -43.92 17.28 8.80
CA ASP A 71 -43.63 18.30 7.78
C ASP A 71 -42.21 18.19 7.23
N LYS A 72 -41.23 17.87 8.08
CA LYS A 72 -39.85 17.64 7.67
C LYS A 72 -39.73 16.42 6.76
N LEU A 73 -40.46 15.34 7.07
CA LEU A 73 -40.51 14.14 6.25
C LEU A 73 -41.21 14.39 4.92
N HIS A 74 -42.37 15.06 4.90
CA HIS A 74 -43.07 15.43 3.68
C HIS A 74 -42.20 16.34 2.78
N SER A 75 -41.53 17.32 3.36
CA SER A 75 -40.58 18.18 2.64
C SER A 75 -39.42 17.38 2.03
N LYS A 76 -38.91 16.39 2.75
CA LYS A 76 -37.86 15.50 2.26
C LYS A 76 -38.35 14.59 1.14
N ILE A 77 -39.56 14.06 1.25
CA ILE A 77 -40.20 13.24 0.20
C ILE A 77 -40.39 14.08 -1.07
N GLY A 78 -40.96 15.29 -0.96
CA GLY A 78 -41.14 16.19 -2.09
C GLY A 78 -39.82 16.53 -2.79
N ARG A 79 -38.77 16.81 -2.01
CA ARG A 79 -37.42 17.04 -2.56
C ARG A 79 -36.90 15.81 -3.32
N LEU A 80 -36.98 14.62 -2.73
CA LEU A 80 -36.49 13.38 -3.34
C LEU A 80 -37.25 13.01 -4.62
N VAL A 81 -38.55 13.30 -4.70
CA VAL A 81 -39.34 13.09 -5.92
C VAL A 81 -38.81 13.96 -7.07
N VAL A 82 -38.58 15.26 -6.83
CA VAL A 82 -38.04 16.16 -7.85
C VAL A 82 -36.62 15.76 -8.27
N GLU A 83 -35.78 15.32 -7.33
CA GLU A 83 -34.42 14.82 -7.63
C GLU A 83 -34.43 13.53 -8.46
N ARG A 84 -35.33 12.60 -8.13
CA ARG A 84 -35.53 11.35 -8.88
C ARG A 84 -36.01 11.64 -10.29
N ASP A 85 -36.99 12.51 -10.46
CA ASP A 85 -37.58 12.81 -11.77
C ASP A 85 -36.54 13.43 -12.71
N PHE A 86 -35.71 14.35 -12.19
CA PHE A 86 -34.58 14.90 -12.92
C PHE A 86 -33.55 13.83 -13.35
N LEU A 87 -33.30 12.82 -12.52
CA LEU A 87 -32.39 11.72 -12.84
C LEU A 87 -33.02 10.63 -13.72
N ALA A 88 -34.34 10.48 -13.72
CA ALA A 88 -35.03 9.50 -14.56
C ALA A 88 -34.87 9.83 -16.05
N GLU A 89 -34.71 11.12 -16.37
CA GLU A 89 -34.36 11.60 -17.72
C GLU A 89 -32.87 11.37 -18.06
N ALA A 90 -32.03 11.01 -17.07
CA ALA A 90 -30.61 10.77 -17.22
C ALA A 90 -30.26 9.27 -17.34
N SER A 91 -29.78 8.86 -18.52
CA SER A 91 -29.33 7.48 -18.74
C SER A 91 -28.02 7.16 -17.97
N PRO A 92 -27.81 5.92 -17.46
CA PRO A 92 -26.59 5.53 -16.75
C PRO A 92 -25.32 5.52 -17.62
N SER A 93 -25.45 5.45 -18.95
CA SER A 93 -24.33 5.33 -19.90
C SER A 93 -23.87 6.66 -20.51
N VAL A 94 -24.35 7.78 -19.97
CA VAL A 94 -24.14 9.10 -20.56
C VAL A 94 -22.70 9.58 -20.33
N THR A 95 -22.00 9.90 -21.43
CA THR A 95 -20.66 10.48 -21.40
C THR A 95 -20.66 11.80 -20.60
N ARG A 96 -19.48 12.19 -20.10
CA ARG A 96 -19.36 13.41 -19.26
C ARG A 96 -19.86 14.68 -19.96
N ASP A 97 -19.64 14.81 -21.28
CA ASP A 97 -20.14 15.93 -22.09
C ASP A 97 -21.66 15.90 -22.24
N ALA A 98 -22.23 14.71 -22.44
CA ALA A 98 -23.67 14.58 -22.56
C ALA A 98 -24.36 14.92 -21.23
N ARG A 99 -23.78 14.56 -20.06
CA ARG A 99 -24.25 15.02 -18.74
C ARG A 99 -24.22 16.54 -18.59
N GLN A 100 -23.21 17.22 -19.12
CA GLN A 100 -23.14 18.68 -19.08
C GLN A 100 -24.30 19.33 -19.85
N LYS A 101 -24.74 18.73 -20.96
CA LYS A 101 -25.89 19.19 -21.74
C LYS A 101 -27.25 18.95 -21.06
N MET A 102 -27.31 18.11 -20.02
CA MET A 102 -28.54 17.84 -19.25
C MET A 102 -28.83 18.91 -18.19
N VAL A 103 -27.92 19.85 -17.97
CA VAL A 103 -28.13 20.94 -17.01
C VAL A 103 -28.98 22.03 -17.66
N ILE A 104 -30.16 22.24 -17.08
CA ILE A 104 -31.18 23.18 -17.57
C ILE A 104 -31.20 24.39 -16.65
N ARG A 105 -31.09 25.61 -17.22
CA ARG A 105 -31.07 26.85 -16.43
C ARG A 105 -32.41 27.12 -15.73
N ASP A 106 -33.52 26.84 -16.43
CA ASP A 106 -34.88 27.16 -15.99
C ASP A 106 -35.61 25.92 -15.43
N HIS A 107 -34.92 25.14 -14.58
CA HIS A 107 -35.49 23.96 -13.93
C HIS A 107 -35.83 24.23 -12.45
N LYS A 108 -36.78 23.47 -11.89
CA LYS A 108 -37.19 23.58 -10.47
C LYS A 108 -36.03 23.38 -9.48
N LEU A 109 -35.00 22.62 -9.88
CA LEU A 109 -33.76 22.45 -9.14
C LEU A 109 -32.72 23.49 -9.56
N SER A 110 -31.99 24.06 -8.60
CA SER A 110 -30.84 24.93 -8.92
C SER A 110 -29.78 24.19 -9.75
N MET A 111 -29.06 24.92 -10.62
CA MET A 111 -27.94 24.34 -11.39
C MET A 111 -26.90 23.66 -10.49
N ARG A 112 -26.68 24.17 -9.26
CA ARG A 112 -25.79 23.54 -8.28
C ARG A 112 -26.27 22.14 -7.93
N LYS A 113 -27.58 21.98 -7.69
CA LYS A 113 -28.18 20.70 -7.32
C LYS A 113 -28.21 19.73 -8.49
N GLN A 114 -28.50 20.23 -9.69
CA GLN A 114 -28.42 19.44 -10.92
C GLN A 114 -27.00 18.91 -11.18
N CYS A 115 -25.97 19.75 -11.01
CA CYS A 115 -24.57 19.32 -11.09
C CYS A 115 -24.22 18.26 -10.04
N GLU A 116 -24.70 18.41 -8.81
CA GLU A 116 -24.48 17.42 -7.75
C GLU A 116 -25.09 16.06 -8.11
N LEU A 117 -26.35 16.05 -8.57
CA LEU A 117 -27.05 14.84 -9.01
C LEU A 117 -26.36 14.17 -10.21
N LEU A 118 -25.86 14.95 -11.16
CA LEU A 118 -25.14 14.46 -12.34
C LEU A 118 -23.65 14.17 -12.09
N GLN A 119 -23.16 14.38 -10.86
CA GLN A 119 -21.76 14.23 -10.48
C GLN A 119 -20.81 15.10 -11.34
N LEU A 120 -21.18 16.36 -11.56
CA LEU A 120 -20.42 17.36 -12.31
C LEU A 120 -19.92 18.48 -11.38
N SER A 121 -18.73 19.01 -11.65
CA SER A 121 -18.30 20.28 -11.06
C SER A 121 -18.98 21.44 -11.77
N ARG A 122 -19.58 22.38 -11.03
CA ARG A 122 -20.23 23.57 -11.58
C ARG A 122 -19.32 24.39 -12.50
N SER A 123 -18.02 24.47 -12.19
CA SER A 123 -17.03 25.21 -12.98
C SER A 123 -16.93 24.72 -14.44
N ARG A 124 -17.32 23.47 -14.71
CA ARG A 124 -17.26 22.90 -16.05
C ARG A 124 -18.40 23.34 -16.97
N LEU A 125 -19.55 23.72 -16.43
CA LEU A 125 -20.68 24.19 -17.25
C LEU A 125 -20.28 25.34 -18.19
N TYR A 126 -19.31 26.15 -17.74
CA TYR A 126 -18.82 27.33 -18.43
C TYR A 126 -17.52 27.09 -19.19
N TYR A 127 -16.89 25.92 -19.02
CA TYR A 127 -15.65 25.59 -19.69
C TYR A 127 -15.94 25.06 -21.10
N GLN A 128 -15.53 25.81 -22.11
CA GLN A 128 -15.48 25.31 -23.48
C GLN A 128 -14.11 24.67 -23.73
N PRO A 129 -14.05 23.42 -24.24
CA PRO A 129 -12.78 22.80 -24.60
C PRO A 129 -12.07 23.62 -25.68
N VAL A 130 -10.99 24.29 -25.29
CA VAL A 130 -10.08 24.92 -26.25
C VAL A 130 -9.14 23.82 -26.75
N GLY A 131 -8.98 23.72 -28.07
CA GLY A 131 -8.00 22.82 -28.68
C GLY A 131 -6.56 23.14 -28.26
N GLU A 132 -5.60 22.35 -28.73
CA GLU A 132 -4.20 22.66 -28.49
C GLU A 132 -3.75 23.87 -29.33
N SER A 133 -2.93 24.74 -28.73
CA SER A 133 -2.31 25.85 -29.44
C SER A 133 -1.40 25.34 -30.57
N ALA A 134 -1.23 26.13 -31.64
CA ALA A 134 -0.31 25.83 -32.74
C ALA A 134 1.12 25.49 -32.27
N GLU A 135 1.62 26.17 -31.24
CA GLU A 135 2.93 25.87 -30.63
C GLU A 135 2.99 24.44 -30.06
N ASN A 136 1.95 24.02 -29.33
CA ASN A 136 1.87 22.67 -28.78
C ASN A 136 1.77 21.61 -29.87
N LEU A 137 1.04 21.89 -30.96
CA LEU A 137 0.96 20.97 -32.10
C LEU A 137 2.33 20.76 -32.74
N CYS A 138 3.09 21.84 -32.96
CA CYS A 138 4.47 21.76 -33.43
C CYS A 138 5.37 20.95 -32.47
N PHE A 139 5.25 21.18 -31.16
CA PHE A 139 5.98 20.38 -30.17
C PHE A 139 5.56 18.91 -30.16
N MET A 140 4.28 18.60 -30.37
CA MET A 140 3.78 17.24 -30.45
C MET A 140 4.39 16.52 -31.67
N GLU A 141 4.49 17.15 -32.83
CA GLU A 141 5.14 16.58 -34.01
C GLU A 141 6.62 16.26 -33.76
N ILE A 142 7.36 17.15 -33.11
CA ILE A 142 8.78 16.95 -32.76
C ILE A 142 8.91 15.80 -31.75
N ILE A 143 8.06 15.78 -30.72
CA ILE A 143 8.02 14.72 -29.71
C ILE A 143 7.71 13.37 -30.37
N ASP A 144 6.76 13.31 -31.30
CA ASP A 144 6.35 12.08 -31.99
C ASP A 144 7.51 11.49 -32.79
N LYS A 145 8.11 12.30 -33.66
CA LYS A 145 9.27 11.91 -34.47
C LYS A 145 10.42 11.42 -33.60
N GLN A 146 10.74 12.16 -32.53
CA GLN A 146 11.82 11.76 -31.64
C GLN A 146 11.47 10.50 -30.85
N PHE A 147 10.21 10.30 -30.49
CA PHE A 147 9.78 9.13 -29.74
C PHE A 147 9.84 7.84 -30.57
N LEU A 148 9.63 7.91 -31.89
CA LEU A 148 9.85 6.78 -32.80
C LEU A 148 11.30 6.29 -32.78
N GLU A 149 12.27 7.22 -32.77
CA GLU A 149 13.71 6.90 -32.70
C GLU A 149 14.14 6.47 -31.29
N THR A 150 13.48 6.99 -30.26
CA THR A 150 13.87 6.80 -28.86
C THR A 150 12.68 6.42 -27.99
N PRO A 151 12.07 5.23 -28.19
CA PRO A 151 10.88 4.83 -27.46
C PRO A 151 11.09 4.73 -25.96
N TRP A 152 12.32 4.69 -25.44
CA TRP A 152 12.64 4.73 -24.00
C TRP A 152 12.71 6.16 -23.41
N TYR A 153 12.54 7.23 -24.20
CA TYR A 153 12.60 8.59 -23.69
C TYR A 153 11.34 8.97 -22.93
N GLY A 154 11.41 8.91 -21.60
CA GLY A 154 10.40 9.55 -20.75
C GLY A 154 10.47 11.07 -20.79
N SER A 155 9.46 11.75 -20.24
CA SER A 155 9.32 13.21 -20.23
C SER A 155 10.56 14.02 -19.80
N ARG A 156 11.45 13.45 -18.97
CA ARG A 156 12.71 14.09 -18.56
C ARG A 156 13.72 14.14 -19.71
N GLN A 157 13.95 13.01 -20.38
CA GLN A 157 14.89 12.96 -21.51
C GLN A 157 14.33 13.68 -22.73
N MET A 158 13.04 13.51 -23.00
CA MET A 158 12.38 14.25 -24.07
C MET A 158 12.48 15.77 -23.86
N ALA A 159 12.32 16.27 -22.64
CA ALA A 159 12.51 17.71 -22.37
C ALA A 159 13.96 18.19 -22.53
N ARG A 160 14.95 17.34 -22.23
CA ARG A 160 16.37 17.65 -22.49
C ARG A 160 16.66 17.68 -23.99
N TYR A 161 16.08 16.75 -24.75
CA TYR A 161 16.13 16.76 -26.22
C TYR A 161 15.52 18.05 -26.78
N MET A 162 14.31 18.41 -26.35
CA MET A 162 13.65 19.66 -26.76
C MET A 162 14.53 20.88 -26.48
N LYS A 163 15.12 20.97 -25.27
CA LYS A 163 16.02 22.06 -24.89
C LYS A 163 17.29 22.11 -25.75
N ARG A 164 17.89 20.94 -26.05
CA ARG A 164 19.10 20.84 -26.88
C ARG A 164 18.85 21.32 -28.32
N ASN A 165 17.64 21.14 -28.82
CA ASN A 165 17.20 21.61 -30.14
C ASN A 165 16.53 23.00 -30.09
N ASN A 166 16.81 23.81 -29.06
CA ASN A 166 16.31 25.18 -28.91
C ASN A 166 14.78 25.35 -28.83
N HIS A 167 14.04 24.29 -28.50
CA HIS A 167 12.60 24.37 -28.26
C HIS A 167 12.31 24.74 -26.80
N ARG A 168 11.53 25.80 -26.57
CA ARG A 168 11.12 26.26 -25.22
C ARG A 168 9.99 25.41 -24.62
N CYS A 169 10.19 24.10 -24.53
CA CYS A 169 9.22 23.15 -23.99
C CYS A 169 9.72 22.50 -22.69
N GLY A 170 9.25 23.01 -21.55
CA GLY A 170 9.63 22.49 -20.23
C GLY A 170 9.06 21.09 -19.93
N ARG A 171 9.68 20.37 -18.99
CA ARG A 171 9.32 18.98 -18.61
C ARG A 171 7.81 18.77 -18.35
N HIS A 172 7.16 19.68 -17.64
CA HIS A 172 5.73 19.55 -17.32
C HIS A 172 4.86 19.64 -18.57
N ARG A 173 5.23 20.51 -19.52
CA ARG A 173 4.57 20.66 -20.82
C ARG A 173 4.79 19.41 -21.67
N VAL A 174 6.04 18.96 -21.83
CA VAL A 174 6.39 17.70 -22.51
C VAL A 174 5.60 16.52 -21.94
N ARG A 175 5.54 16.37 -20.62
CA ARG A 175 4.78 15.29 -19.96
C ARG A 175 3.28 15.36 -20.28
N ARG A 176 2.68 16.56 -20.35
CA ARG A 176 1.28 16.75 -20.72
C ARG A 176 1.04 16.36 -22.17
N LEU A 177 1.89 16.83 -23.09
CA LEU A 177 1.78 16.56 -24.53
C LEU A 177 1.95 15.06 -24.84
N MET A 178 2.97 14.40 -24.29
CA MET A 178 3.15 12.95 -24.41
C MET A 178 1.92 12.17 -23.93
N ARG A 179 1.28 12.58 -22.82
CA ARG A 179 0.04 11.95 -22.33
C ARG A 179 -1.13 12.16 -23.28
N LEU A 180 -1.27 13.35 -23.86
CA LEU A 180 -2.33 13.66 -24.82
C LEU A 180 -2.19 12.78 -26.07
N MET A 181 -0.95 12.57 -26.53
CA MET A 181 -0.57 11.70 -27.64
C MET A 181 -0.56 10.21 -27.29
N ARG A 182 -0.74 9.85 -26.01
CA ARG A 182 -0.64 8.49 -25.48
C ARG A 182 0.73 7.83 -25.69
N LEU A 183 1.79 8.63 -25.77
CA LEU A 183 3.17 8.16 -25.83
C LEU A 183 3.63 7.76 -24.43
N VAL A 184 3.92 6.47 -24.25
CA VAL A 184 4.42 5.90 -23.00
C VAL A 184 5.79 5.28 -23.28
N PRO A 185 6.85 5.75 -22.61
CA PRO A 185 8.18 5.24 -22.85
C PRO A 185 8.28 3.74 -22.57
N ILE A 186 8.87 3.01 -23.51
CA ILE A 186 9.13 1.58 -23.42
C ILE A 186 10.43 1.38 -22.65
N TYR A 187 10.30 1.17 -21.34
CA TYR A 187 11.34 0.64 -20.48
C TYR A 187 10.72 -0.37 -19.52
N GLN A 188 11.54 -1.23 -18.91
CA GLN A 188 11.07 -2.08 -17.83
C GLN A 188 10.60 -1.20 -16.68
N GLU A 189 9.28 -1.10 -16.48
CA GLU A 189 8.75 -0.50 -15.27
C GLU A 189 9.30 -1.27 -14.06
N PRO A 190 9.72 -0.60 -12.97
CA PRO A 190 10.14 -1.31 -11.78
C PRO A 190 8.94 -2.06 -11.21
N ASN A 191 8.82 -3.34 -11.59
CA ASN A 191 8.06 -4.33 -10.87
C ASN A 191 9.05 -5.12 -9.99
N THR A 192 9.81 -4.37 -9.18
CA THR A 192 10.61 -4.96 -8.11
C THR A 192 9.62 -5.54 -7.10
N SER A 193 9.55 -6.87 -7.06
CA SER A 193 8.83 -7.74 -6.13
C SER A 193 7.52 -7.18 -5.54
N LYS A 194 6.38 -7.77 -5.93
CA LYS A 194 5.14 -7.56 -5.17
C LYS A 194 5.34 -8.08 -3.75
N LYS A 195 5.17 -7.20 -2.76
CA LYS A 195 5.20 -7.60 -1.35
C LYS A 195 4.20 -8.74 -1.14
N HIS A 196 4.66 -9.84 -0.54
CA HIS A 196 3.75 -10.89 -0.15
C HIS A 196 2.87 -10.36 1.01
N PRO A 197 1.53 -10.41 0.92
CA PRO A 197 0.64 -9.77 1.90
C PRO A 197 0.81 -10.28 3.34
N GLN A 198 1.37 -11.48 3.51
CA GLN A 198 1.50 -12.17 4.80
C GLN A 198 2.85 -11.93 5.50
N HIS A 199 3.82 -11.28 4.84
CA HIS A 199 5.14 -11.11 5.46
C HIS A 199 5.12 -9.98 6.49
N LYS A 200 5.56 -10.30 7.71
CA LYS A 200 5.67 -9.35 8.81
C LYS A 200 6.71 -8.29 8.49
N ILE A 201 6.31 -7.02 8.55
CA ILE A 201 7.21 -5.88 8.43
C ILE A 201 7.82 -5.59 9.81
N TRP A 202 9.15 -5.54 9.88
CA TRP A 202 9.88 -5.24 11.11
C TRP A 202 10.11 -3.72 11.25
N PRO A 203 10.18 -3.20 12.49
CA PRO A 203 10.48 -1.79 12.71
C PRO A 203 11.91 -1.47 12.26
N TYR A 204 12.12 -0.23 11.84
CA TYR A 204 13.44 0.27 11.51
C TYR A 204 14.20 0.67 12.79
N LEU A 205 15.36 0.05 13.04
CA LEU A 205 16.10 0.16 14.31
C LEU A 205 17.31 1.09 14.26
N LEU A 206 17.74 1.53 13.07
CA LEU A 206 18.97 2.33 12.93
C LEU A 206 18.77 3.83 13.22
N ARG A 207 17.54 4.24 13.58
CA ARG A 207 17.24 5.63 13.93
C ARG A 207 18.02 6.02 15.18
N ASN A 208 18.98 6.94 15.03
CA ASN A 208 19.87 7.41 16.08
C ASN A 208 20.83 6.33 16.64
N ALA A 209 21.00 5.21 15.93
CA ALA A 209 21.98 4.21 16.32
C ALA A 209 23.40 4.76 16.06
N ILE A 210 24.25 4.68 17.09
CA ILE A 210 25.69 4.94 16.95
C ILE A 210 26.34 3.63 16.53
N ILE A 211 26.88 3.61 15.32
CA ILE A 211 27.55 2.45 14.72
C ILE A 211 29.03 2.80 14.63
N ASP A 212 29.80 2.36 15.62
CA ASP A 212 31.19 2.75 15.87
C ASP A 212 32.17 1.55 15.96
N ARG A 213 31.67 0.33 15.78
CA ARG A 213 32.51 -0.88 15.69
C ARG A 213 31.92 -1.92 14.72
N PRO A 214 32.76 -2.86 14.25
CA PRO A 214 32.31 -4.00 13.46
C PRO A 214 31.27 -4.85 14.18
N ASN A 215 30.39 -5.52 13.41
CA ASN A 215 29.35 -6.45 13.86
C ASN A 215 28.24 -5.84 14.73
N GLN A 216 28.11 -4.53 14.81
CA GLN A 216 26.87 -3.94 15.34
C GLN A 216 25.71 -4.07 14.36
N VAL A 217 25.97 -3.74 13.09
CA VAL A 217 24.95 -3.69 12.06
C VAL A 217 25.51 -4.33 10.81
N TRP A 218 24.84 -5.35 10.32
CA TRP A 218 25.04 -5.84 8.96
C TRP A 218 23.90 -5.38 8.07
N CYS A 219 24.17 -5.24 6.78
CA CYS A 219 23.14 -5.00 5.78
C CYS A 219 23.24 -5.92 4.57
N ALA A 220 22.11 -6.13 3.90
CA ALA A 220 22.05 -6.88 2.64
C ALA A 220 21.19 -6.18 1.60
N ASP A 221 21.56 -6.38 0.34
CA ASP A 221 20.83 -5.87 -0.82
C ASP A 221 21.10 -6.77 -2.03
N ILE A 222 20.22 -6.71 -3.02
CA ILE A 222 20.34 -7.44 -4.28
C ILE A 222 20.49 -6.44 -5.43
N THR A 223 21.51 -6.64 -6.25
CA THR A 223 21.66 -5.91 -7.52
C THR A 223 21.57 -6.85 -8.72
N TYR A 224 21.04 -6.30 -9.80
CA TYR A 224 21.09 -6.90 -11.13
C TYR A 224 22.45 -6.60 -11.79
N ILE A 225 23.06 -7.64 -12.36
CA ILE A 225 24.29 -7.57 -13.13
C ILE A 225 23.96 -7.89 -14.60
N PRO A 226 24.12 -6.95 -15.54
CA PRO A 226 23.78 -7.17 -16.94
C PRO A 226 24.69 -8.22 -17.58
N MET A 227 24.11 -9.03 -18.46
CA MET A 227 24.83 -9.96 -19.35
C MET A 227 24.41 -9.71 -20.80
N ARG A 228 25.17 -10.26 -21.75
CA ARG A 228 24.83 -10.17 -23.19
C ARG A 228 23.43 -10.68 -23.50
N ARG A 229 22.95 -11.69 -22.76
CA ARG A 229 21.58 -12.21 -22.82
C ARG A 229 20.99 -12.26 -21.41
N GLY A 230 20.27 -11.21 -21.02
CA GLY A 230 19.60 -11.13 -19.72
C GLY A 230 20.49 -10.56 -18.63
N PHE A 231 20.35 -11.08 -17.41
CA PHE A 231 21.03 -10.57 -16.21
C PHE A 231 21.13 -11.66 -15.14
N LEU A 232 22.08 -11.48 -14.23
CA LEU A 232 22.22 -12.26 -13.01
C LEU A 232 21.87 -11.42 -11.78
N TYR A 233 21.55 -12.10 -10.68
CA TYR A 233 21.26 -11.51 -9.39
C TYR A 233 22.46 -11.70 -8.48
N LEU A 234 22.97 -10.61 -7.93
CA LEU A 234 24.05 -10.60 -6.96
C LEU A 234 23.51 -10.09 -5.63
N VAL A 235 23.65 -10.90 -4.58
CA VAL A 235 23.45 -10.47 -3.20
C VAL A 235 24.80 -10.27 -2.53
N ALA A 236 24.91 -9.26 -1.68
CA ALA A 236 26.03 -9.11 -0.76
C ALA A 236 25.50 -8.83 0.65
N ILE A 237 26.23 -9.34 1.63
CA ILE A 237 26.07 -9.02 3.04
C ILE A 237 27.29 -8.24 3.46
N MET A 238 27.08 -7.06 4.03
CA MET A 238 28.13 -6.10 4.35
C MET A 238 28.08 -5.72 5.83
N ASP A 239 29.25 -5.63 6.46
CA ASP A 239 29.38 -4.94 7.74
C ASP A 239 29.21 -3.44 7.56
N TRP A 240 28.27 -2.85 8.30
CA TRP A 240 27.94 -1.44 8.13
C TRP A 240 29.03 -0.52 8.65
N TYR A 241 29.82 -0.91 9.65
CA TYR A 241 30.88 -0.04 10.15
C TYR A 241 32.05 0.00 9.16
N SER A 242 32.68 -1.16 8.92
CA SER A 242 33.94 -1.29 8.18
C SER A 242 33.78 -1.26 6.66
N ARG A 243 32.54 -1.40 6.15
CA ARG A 243 32.22 -1.61 4.73
C ARG A 243 32.64 -2.97 4.19
N LYS A 244 33.16 -3.88 5.01
CA LYS A 244 33.61 -5.20 4.56
C LYS A 244 32.44 -6.00 4.00
N VAL A 245 32.59 -6.54 2.80
CA VAL A 245 31.66 -7.54 2.27
C VAL A 245 31.98 -8.87 2.93
N LEU A 246 31.05 -9.37 3.75
CA LEU A 246 31.21 -10.56 4.58
C LEU A 246 30.90 -11.84 3.81
N ALA A 247 29.87 -11.79 2.97
CA ALA A 247 29.52 -12.87 2.06
C ALA A 247 28.80 -12.30 0.84
N TRP A 248 28.86 -13.01 -0.27
CA TRP A 248 28.14 -12.66 -1.49
C TRP A 248 27.83 -13.91 -2.30
N ARG A 249 26.73 -13.89 -3.06
CA ARG A 249 26.35 -15.00 -3.94
C ARG A 249 25.75 -14.47 -5.24
N LEU A 250 26.05 -15.16 -6.33
CA LEU A 250 25.53 -14.88 -7.67
C LEU A 250 24.57 -16.00 -8.09
N SER A 251 23.38 -15.62 -8.54
CA SER A 251 22.32 -16.51 -9.01
C SER A 251 21.76 -16.07 -10.36
N ASN A 252 21.21 -17.01 -11.13
CA ASN A 252 20.42 -16.74 -12.33
C ASN A 252 18.91 -16.61 -12.05
N SER A 253 18.47 -16.89 -10.82
CA SER A 253 17.10 -16.68 -10.34
C SER A 253 17.07 -15.74 -9.13
N MET A 254 15.92 -15.12 -8.89
CA MET A 254 15.69 -14.21 -7.76
C MET A 254 15.10 -14.94 -6.53
N ASP A 255 15.48 -16.20 -6.32
CA ASP A 255 14.94 -17.02 -5.24
C ASP A 255 15.53 -16.61 -3.88
N ALA A 256 14.83 -16.89 -2.78
CA ALA A 256 15.33 -16.51 -1.44
C ALA A 256 16.55 -17.34 -1.01
N ASP A 257 16.70 -18.56 -1.53
CA ASP A 257 17.68 -19.54 -1.08
C ASP A 257 19.12 -19.04 -1.20
N PHE A 258 19.49 -18.39 -2.31
CA PHE A 258 20.87 -17.90 -2.47
C PHE A 258 21.19 -16.74 -1.51
N CYS A 259 20.18 -15.99 -1.07
CA CYS A 259 20.34 -14.97 -0.02
C CYS A 259 20.55 -15.64 1.33
N VAL A 260 19.75 -16.67 1.65
CA VAL A 260 19.87 -17.44 2.90
C VAL A 260 21.25 -18.10 3.02
N GLU A 261 21.77 -18.66 1.93
CA GLU A 261 23.10 -19.28 1.93
C GLU A 261 24.22 -18.24 2.12
N ALA A 262 24.10 -17.05 1.52
CA ALA A 262 25.02 -15.94 1.81
C ALA A 262 24.97 -15.55 3.30
N LEU A 263 23.77 -15.52 3.90
CA LEU A 263 23.58 -15.19 5.32
C LEU A 263 24.23 -16.22 6.24
N LYS A 264 23.98 -17.51 6.01
CA LYS A 264 24.60 -18.59 6.78
C LYS A 264 26.13 -18.56 6.68
N GLU A 265 26.66 -18.30 5.48
CA GLU A 265 28.11 -18.17 5.26
C GLU A 265 28.70 -16.99 6.06
N ALA A 266 28.06 -15.81 6.00
CA ALA A 266 28.49 -14.65 6.77
C ALA A 266 28.47 -14.95 8.28
N LEU A 267 27.39 -15.57 8.78
CA LEU A 267 27.26 -15.91 10.20
C LEU A 267 28.30 -16.93 10.66
N ALA A 268 28.57 -17.96 9.85
CA ALA A 268 29.55 -18.98 10.15
C ALA A 268 30.99 -18.42 10.24
N ASN A 269 31.34 -17.49 9.34
CA ASN A 269 32.70 -16.97 9.23
C ASN A 269 32.97 -15.77 10.14
N HIS A 270 31.94 -15.02 10.51
CA HIS A 270 32.09 -13.71 11.15
C HIS A 270 31.32 -13.53 12.45
N GLY A 271 30.57 -14.55 12.88
CA GLY A 271 29.73 -14.49 14.08
C GLY A 271 28.39 -13.81 13.81
N THR A 272 27.73 -13.31 14.86
CA THR A 272 26.41 -12.68 14.72
C THR A 272 26.48 -11.17 14.91
N PRO A 273 25.78 -10.37 14.07
CA PRO A 273 25.61 -8.95 14.34
C PRO A 273 24.54 -8.69 15.40
N GLU A 274 24.56 -7.51 16.01
CA GLU A 274 23.47 -7.09 16.91
C GLU A 274 22.17 -6.80 16.15
N ILE A 275 22.29 -6.17 14.97
CA ILE A 275 21.18 -5.79 14.10
C ILE A 275 21.47 -6.23 12.67
N PHE A 276 20.47 -6.79 11.99
CA PHE A 276 20.49 -6.99 10.55
C PHE A 276 19.51 -6.03 9.88
N ASN A 277 20.01 -5.19 8.97
CA ASN A 277 19.18 -4.24 8.21
C ASN A 277 19.02 -4.68 6.76
N SER A 278 17.78 -4.77 6.29
CA SER A 278 17.47 -5.05 4.88
C SER A 278 16.36 -4.14 4.36
N ASP A 279 16.17 -4.13 3.04
CA ASP A 279 14.94 -3.60 2.49
C ASP A 279 13.74 -4.53 2.77
N GLN A 280 12.55 -4.12 2.31
CA GLN A 280 11.30 -4.88 2.45
C GLN A 280 11.02 -5.81 1.25
N GLY A 281 12.06 -6.23 0.53
CA GLY A 281 11.98 -7.15 -0.58
C GLY A 281 11.46 -8.53 -0.17
N SER A 282 10.83 -9.25 -1.09
CA SER A 282 10.25 -10.57 -0.83
C SER A 282 11.26 -11.60 -0.32
N GLN A 283 12.53 -11.47 -0.71
CA GLN A 283 13.63 -12.36 -0.32
C GLN A 283 13.98 -12.18 1.16
N PHE A 284 14.17 -10.94 1.61
CA PHE A 284 14.52 -10.62 3.00
C PHE A 284 13.33 -10.61 3.97
N THR A 285 12.13 -10.80 3.44
CA THR A 285 10.91 -10.97 4.23
C THR A 285 10.41 -12.42 4.23
N SER A 286 11.10 -13.33 3.53
CA SER A 286 10.76 -14.75 3.47
C SER A 286 10.94 -15.45 4.83
N GLY A 287 10.13 -16.48 5.09
CA GLY A 287 10.21 -17.26 6.33
C GLY A 287 11.62 -17.80 6.58
N ALA A 288 12.21 -18.48 5.59
CA ALA A 288 13.56 -19.04 5.71
C ALA A 288 14.65 -18.02 6.07
N TRP A 289 14.56 -16.79 5.54
CA TRP A 289 15.48 -15.72 5.91
C TRP A 289 15.28 -15.24 7.35
N ILE A 290 14.02 -15.02 7.72
CA ILE A 290 13.64 -14.54 9.05
C ILE A 290 13.99 -15.58 10.12
N ASP A 291 13.75 -16.86 9.86
CA ASP A 291 14.04 -17.96 10.77
C ASP A 291 15.54 -18.01 11.11
N VAL A 292 16.43 -17.90 10.11
CA VAL A 292 17.88 -17.83 10.34
C VAL A 292 18.28 -16.65 11.24
N LEU A 293 17.68 -15.47 11.03
CA LEU A 293 17.95 -14.31 11.88
C LEU A 293 17.42 -14.47 13.31
N MET A 294 16.25 -15.09 13.47
CA MET A 294 15.67 -15.37 14.79
C MET A 294 16.46 -16.42 15.57
N ASP A 295 16.87 -17.51 14.91
CA ASP A 295 17.67 -18.57 15.50
C ASP A 295 19.03 -18.05 15.99
N ALA A 296 19.63 -17.13 15.23
CA ALA A 296 20.85 -16.43 15.60
C ALA A 296 20.64 -15.30 16.63
N LYS A 297 19.40 -15.06 17.08
CA LYS A 297 19.01 -14.01 18.05
C LYS A 297 19.38 -12.59 17.60
N ILE A 298 19.35 -12.32 16.29
CA ILE A 298 19.70 -11.04 15.70
C ILE A 298 18.46 -10.13 15.66
N LYS A 299 18.62 -8.84 15.97
CA LYS A 299 17.51 -7.88 15.85
C LYS A 299 17.27 -7.54 14.39
N ILE A 300 16.05 -7.77 13.91
CA ILE A 300 15.69 -7.51 12.51
C ILE A 300 15.25 -6.05 12.37
N SER A 301 15.90 -5.33 11.45
CA SER A 301 15.57 -3.96 11.05
C SER A 301 15.20 -3.94 9.57
N MET A 302 14.10 -3.26 9.21
CA MET A 302 13.70 -3.12 7.81
C MET A 302 13.50 -1.66 7.41
N ASP A 303 14.02 -1.29 6.25
CA ASP A 303 13.92 0.07 5.73
C ASP A 303 12.46 0.47 5.49
N GLY A 304 12.06 1.62 6.04
CA GLY A 304 10.75 2.21 5.79
C GLY A 304 10.67 2.93 4.43
N LYS A 305 9.46 3.30 4.01
CA LYS A 305 9.25 4.12 2.80
C LYS A 305 9.96 5.48 3.00
N GLY A 306 11.09 5.69 2.32
CA GLY A 306 11.90 6.91 2.43
C GLY A 306 13.18 6.79 3.28
N ALA A 307 13.56 5.60 3.76
CA ALA A 307 14.79 5.33 4.52
C ALA A 307 16.05 5.13 3.63
N TRP A 308 16.17 5.89 2.53
CA TRP A 308 17.25 5.74 1.53
C TRP A 308 18.68 5.96 2.08
N ARG A 309 18.82 6.51 3.29
CA ARG A 309 20.14 6.90 3.83
C ARG A 309 20.99 5.70 4.26
N ASP A 310 20.36 4.57 4.59
CA ASP A 310 21.05 3.43 5.22
C ASP A 310 21.43 2.35 4.22
N ASN A 311 20.58 2.11 3.21
CA ASN A 311 20.95 1.37 2.01
C ASN A 311 22.05 2.05 1.18
N ARG A 312 22.35 3.34 1.45
CA ARG A 312 23.41 4.09 0.75
C ARG A 312 24.76 3.37 0.73
N MET A 313 25.06 2.60 1.77
CA MET A 313 26.38 1.98 1.95
C MET A 313 26.60 0.84 0.96
N ILE A 314 25.61 -0.04 0.84
CA ILE A 314 25.63 -1.12 -0.13
C ILE A 314 25.32 -0.61 -1.55
N GLU A 315 24.51 0.44 -1.71
CA GLU A 315 24.36 1.13 -3.00
C GLU A 315 25.69 1.70 -3.52
N ARG A 316 26.54 2.21 -2.63
CA ARG A 316 27.89 2.67 -2.98
C ARG A 316 28.80 1.52 -3.39
N LEU A 317 28.71 0.36 -2.74
CA LEU A 317 29.38 -0.87 -3.18
C LEU A 317 28.96 -1.20 -4.61
N TRP A 318 27.65 -1.23 -4.90
CA TRP A 318 27.16 -1.54 -6.25
C TRP A 318 27.64 -0.59 -7.32
N ARG A 319 27.70 0.71 -7.01
CA ARG A 319 28.26 1.69 -7.93
C ARG A 319 29.73 1.37 -8.23
N SER A 320 30.55 1.14 -7.21
CA SER A 320 31.96 0.82 -7.40
C SER A 320 32.14 -0.49 -8.16
N LEU A 321 31.47 -1.57 -7.77
CA LEU A 321 31.52 -2.86 -8.46
C LEU A 321 31.16 -2.72 -9.94
N LYS A 322 30.07 -2.00 -10.25
CA LYS A 322 29.61 -1.87 -11.63
C LYS A 322 30.59 -1.08 -12.49
N TYR A 323 31.11 0.04 -11.99
CA TYR A 323 32.03 0.90 -12.75
C TYR A 323 33.45 0.34 -12.83
N GLU A 324 33.93 -0.30 -11.77
CA GLU A 324 35.32 -0.74 -11.63
C GLU A 324 35.51 -2.19 -12.10
N CYS A 325 34.43 -2.98 -12.25
CA CYS A 325 34.49 -4.36 -12.72
C CYS A 325 33.50 -4.63 -13.85
N VAL A 326 32.19 -4.55 -13.59
CA VAL A 326 31.17 -5.09 -14.52
C VAL A 326 31.20 -4.38 -15.88
N TYR A 327 31.32 -3.06 -15.92
CA TYR A 327 31.28 -2.29 -17.17
C TYR A 327 32.61 -2.28 -17.93
N LEU A 328 33.71 -2.63 -17.27
CA LEU A 328 35.04 -2.70 -17.89
C LEU A 328 35.33 -4.07 -18.51
N ASN A 329 34.56 -5.10 -18.14
CA ASN A 329 34.81 -6.47 -18.53
C ASN A 329 33.65 -7.01 -19.39
N ALA A 330 33.98 -7.63 -20.53
CA ALA A 330 33.02 -8.26 -21.41
C ALA A 330 32.81 -9.73 -21.03
N PHE A 331 32.21 -9.98 -19.86
CA PHE A 331 31.95 -11.35 -19.40
C PHE A 331 30.96 -12.07 -20.33
N GLU A 332 31.35 -13.24 -20.85
CA GLU A 332 30.51 -14.03 -21.75
C GLU A 332 29.65 -15.04 -21.00
N THR A 333 30.18 -15.58 -19.89
CA THR A 333 29.53 -16.63 -19.10
C THR A 333 29.30 -16.22 -17.65
N GLY A 334 28.32 -16.87 -17.00
CA GLY A 334 28.06 -16.66 -15.56
C GLY A 334 29.23 -17.09 -14.67
N SER A 335 30.02 -18.06 -15.11
CA SER A 335 31.23 -18.52 -14.41
C SER A 335 32.34 -17.47 -14.46
N GLU A 336 32.58 -16.86 -15.62
CA GLU A 336 33.53 -15.73 -15.75
C GLU A 336 33.08 -14.53 -14.91
N MET A 337 31.80 -14.19 -14.96
CA MET A 337 31.21 -13.13 -14.14
C MET A 337 31.45 -13.40 -12.65
N ARG A 338 31.21 -14.63 -12.19
CA ARG A 338 31.47 -15.04 -10.80
C ARG A 338 32.93 -14.88 -10.43
N ALA A 339 33.85 -15.35 -11.28
CA ALA A 339 35.29 -15.22 -11.03
C ALA A 339 35.74 -13.76 -10.99
N GLY A 340 35.26 -12.93 -11.93
CA GLY A 340 35.59 -11.51 -12.01
C GLY A 340 35.06 -10.70 -10.81
N ILE A 341 33.80 -10.91 -10.44
CA ILE A 341 33.19 -10.30 -9.25
C ILE A 341 33.91 -10.76 -7.98
N GLY A 342 34.22 -12.06 -7.86
CA GLY A 342 34.94 -12.59 -6.70
C GLY A 342 36.34 -11.99 -6.55
N LYS A 343 37.09 -11.86 -7.65
CA LYS A 343 38.39 -11.19 -7.67
C LYS A 343 38.25 -9.72 -7.25
N TRP A 344 37.25 -9.01 -7.79
CA TRP A 344 37.03 -7.61 -7.44
C TRP A 344 36.60 -7.42 -5.98
N LEU A 345 35.74 -8.29 -5.43
CA LEU A 345 35.32 -8.22 -4.03
C LEU A 345 36.47 -8.55 -3.07
N THR A 346 37.37 -9.45 -3.47
CA THR A 346 38.62 -9.69 -2.73
C THR A 346 39.44 -8.41 -2.68
N TYR A 347 39.75 -7.82 -3.84
CA TYR A 347 40.44 -6.52 -3.94
C TYR A 347 39.74 -5.42 -3.12
N TYR A 348 38.42 -5.32 -3.22
CA TYR A 348 37.62 -4.34 -2.49
C TYR A 348 37.84 -4.46 -0.97
N ASN A 349 37.84 -5.67 -0.44
CA ASN A 349 38.02 -5.91 0.98
C ASN A 349 39.48 -5.75 1.44
N SER A 350 40.46 -6.20 0.67
CA SER A 350 41.86 -6.34 1.12
C SER A 350 42.81 -5.25 0.67
N GLU A 351 42.49 -4.50 -0.39
CA GLU A 351 43.44 -3.58 -1.03
C GLU A 351 42.87 -2.19 -1.29
N ARG A 352 41.55 -2.07 -1.47
CA ARG A 352 40.91 -0.78 -1.79
C ARG A 352 40.79 0.09 -0.53
N PRO A 353 41.47 1.25 -0.45
CA PRO A 353 41.31 2.15 0.69
C PRO A 353 39.94 2.84 0.67
N HIS A 354 39.38 3.10 1.84
CA HIS A 354 38.08 3.76 1.99
C HIS A 354 38.21 5.08 2.76
N SER A 355 37.83 6.19 2.13
CA SER A 355 37.91 7.52 2.73
C SER A 355 37.12 7.68 4.03
N THR A 356 36.06 6.88 4.24
CA THR A 356 35.32 6.82 5.51
C THR A 356 36.22 6.39 6.69
N HIS A 357 37.26 5.61 6.42
CA HIS A 357 38.22 5.10 7.39
C HIS A 357 39.63 5.69 7.13
N GLY A 358 39.69 6.90 6.55
CA GLY A 358 40.93 7.53 6.11
C GLY A 358 41.55 6.81 4.93
N VAL A 359 42.51 5.93 5.21
CA VAL A 359 43.24 5.12 4.22
C VAL A 359 43.11 3.61 4.45
N LEU A 360 42.38 3.19 5.48
CA LEU A 360 42.21 1.77 5.77
C LEU A 360 41.32 1.10 4.71
N THR A 361 41.65 -0.15 4.42
CA THR A 361 40.81 -1.09 3.69
C THR A 361 39.67 -1.59 4.56
N PRO A 362 38.59 -2.14 3.97
CA PRO A 362 37.51 -2.73 4.75
C PRO A 362 37.96 -3.87 5.67
N ASN A 363 38.96 -4.66 5.29
CA ASN A 363 39.55 -5.68 6.17
C ASN A 363 40.25 -5.06 7.37
N GLU A 364 41.12 -4.07 7.16
CA GLU A 364 41.83 -3.40 8.25
C GLU A 364 40.84 -2.68 9.20
N ALA A 365 39.83 -2.02 8.66
CA ALA A 365 38.79 -1.37 9.47
C ALA A 365 37.91 -2.37 10.24
N TYR A 366 37.74 -3.59 9.72
CA TYR A 366 37.02 -4.68 10.39
C TYR A 366 37.85 -5.36 11.49
N GLU A 367 39.17 -5.43 11.30
CA GLU A 367 40.12 -6.02 12.26
C GLU A 367 40.52 -5.05 13.37
N ASN A 368 40.59 -3.75 13.07
CA ASN A 368 40.80 -2.67 14.04
C ASN A 368 39.56 -2.47 14.92
N LYS A 369 39.37 -3.38 15.87
CA LYS A 369 38.32 -3.33 16.90
C LYS A 369 38.42 -2.12 17.84
N THR A 370 39.50 -1.35 17.79
CA THR A 370 39.81 -0.27 18.72
C THR A 370 40.79 0.72 18.09
N GLU A 371 40.29 1.83 17.57
CA GLU A 371 40.73 3.20 17.89
C GLU A 371 40.01 4.19 16.97
N PRO A 372 39.23 5.15 17.51
CA PRO A 372 38.66 6.23 16.72
C PRO A 372 39.82 7.14 16.29
N MET A 373 40.18 7.07 15.00
CA MET A 373 41.21 7.95 14.44
C MET A 373 40.74 9.40 14.57
N LYS A 374 41.44 10.17 15.43
CA LYS A 374 41.23 11.60 15.65
C LYS A 374 41.19 12.35 14.32
N LEU A 375 40.15 13.18 14.14
CA LEU A 375 40.11 14.23 13.13
C LEU A 375 41.38 15.09 13.25
N ALA A 376 42.27 14.99 12.25
CA ALA A 376 43.36 15.94 12.08
C ALA A 376 42.83 17.24 11.46
N ALA A 377 43.43 18.33 11.90
CA ALA A 377 43.04 19.75 11.80
C ALA A 377 42.70 20.30 10.42
#